data_AF-A0A939HA85-F1
#
_entry.id   AF-A0A939HA85-F1
#
_cell.length_a   1.000
_cell.length_b   1.000
_cell.length_c   1.000
_cell.angle_alpha   90.00
_cell.angle_beta   90.00
_cell.angle_gamma   90.00
#
_symmetry.space_group_name_H-M   'P 1'
#
loop_
_entity.id
_entity.type
_entity.pdbx_description
1 polymer ?
#
loop_
_entity_poly.entity_id
_entity_poly.type
_entity_poly.pdbx_seq_one_letter_code
_entity_poly.pdbx_strand_id
1 'polypeptide(L)'
;MKRGSYGVYRGKYAHRVIYEKLVGPIPKDYVIDHICRVHDCVNPEHLRAITRSQNADANRIKTHCPRGHAYDEKNTYIDGDGGRRCRSCSRLRDRNRRELMHSPGP
;
A
#
# COMPACT_ATOMS: atom_id res chain seq x y z
N MET A 1 -10.38 -6.04 -13.45
CA MET A 1 -9.14 -5.43 -12.90
C MET A 1 -8.88 -5.98 -11.51
N LYS A 2 -7.64 -6.39 -11.19
CA LYS A 2 -7.27 -6.83 -9.83
C LYS A 2 -7.29 -5.60 -8.92
N ARG A 3 -8.16 -5.58 -7.90
CA ARG A 3 -8.20 -4.51 -6.90
C ARG A 3 -6.82 -4.38 -6.22
N GLY A 4 -6.17 -3.23 -6.37
CA GLY A 4 -4.95 -2.88 -5.63
C GLY A 4 -3.64 -2.83 -6.42
N SER A 5 -3.64 -3.02 -7.74
CA SER A 5 -2.49 -2.62 -8.58
C SER A 5 -2.55 -1.12 -8.88
N TYR A 6 -1.40 -0.50 -9.17
CA TYR A 6 -1.38 0.84 -9.75
C TYR A 6 -1.54 0.74 -11.27
N GLY A 7 -2.30 1.65 -11.88
CA GLY A 7 -2.27 1.86 -13.33
C GLY A 7 -0.85 2.19 -13.83
N VAL A 8 -0.47 1.61 -14.97
CA VAL A 8 0.83 1.83 -15.62
C VAL A 8 0.65 2.40 -17.04
N TYR A 9 1.52 3.34 -17.42
CA TYR A 9 1.58 3.95 -18.73
C TYR A 9 3.02 3.96 -19.23
N ARG A 10 3.30 3.25 -20.33
CA ARG A 10 4.66 3.12 -20.92
C ARG A 10 5.72 2.73 -19.88
N GLY A 11 5.41 1.74 -19.04
CA GLY A 11 6.32 1.24 -17.99
C GLY A 11 6.47 2.15 -16.76
N LYS A 12 5.77 3.29 -16.68
CA LYS A 12 5.77 4.19 -15.53
C LYS A 12 4.41 4.15 -14.81
N TYR A 13 4.38 4.46 -13.52
CA TYR A 13 3.11 4.61 -12.79
C TYR A 13 2.30 5.78 -13.34
N ALA A 14 1.06 5.49 -13.76
CA ALA A 14 0.21 6.46 -14.45
C ALA A 14 -0.05 7.73 -13.61
N HIS A 15 -0.29 7.57 -12.31
CA HIS A 15 -0.50 8.70 -11.40
C HIS A 15 0.73 9.61 -11.29
N ARG A 16 1.96 9.06 -11.38
CA ARG A 16 3.19 9.87 -11.38
C ARG A 16 3.33 10.65 -12.67
N VAL A 17 3.08 10.00 -13.81
CA VAL A 17 3.14 10.66 -15.13
C VAL A 17 2.16 11.82 -15.20
N ILE A 18 0.93 11.62 -14.73
CA ILE A 18 -0.09 12.67 -14.74
C ILE A 18 0.26 13.80 -13.77
N TYR A 19 0.75 13.48 -12.57
CA TYR A 19 1.22 14.49 -11.63
C TYR A 19 2.35 15.35 -12.23
N GLU A 20 3.37 14.73 -12.82
CA GLU A 20 4.49 15.47 -13.43
C GLU A 20 4.06 16.36 -14.58
N LYS A 21 3.05 15.94 -15.36
CA LYS A 21 2.54 16.71 -16.50
C LYS A 21 1.64 17.87 -16.10
N LEU A 22 0.83 17.72 -15.06
CA LEU A 22 -0.22 18.69 -14.72
C LEU A 22 0.13 19.56 -13.51
N VAL A 23 0.99 19.08 -12.61
CA VAL A 23 1.39 19.79 -11.38
C VAL A 23 2.85 20.24 -11.47
N GLY A 24 3.74 19.35 -11.89
CA GLY A 24 5.16 19.63 -12.03
C GLY A 24 6.08 18.53 -11.51
N PRO A 25 7.41 18.71 -11.62
CA PRO A 25 8.38 17.67 -11.31
C PRO A 25 8.25 17.18 -9.86
N ILE A 26 8.32 15.86 -9.68
CA ILE A 26 8.32 15.26 -8.33
C ILE A 26 9.72 15.46 -7.73
N PRO A 27 9.87 16.18 -6.61
CA PRO A 27 11.19 16.43 -6.03
C PRO A 27 11.90 15.13 -5.65
N LYS A 28 13.24 15.20 -5.58
CA LYS A 28 14.05 14.08 -5.09
C LYS A 28 13.58 13.69 -3.68
N ASP A 29 13.49 12.38 -3.43
CA ASP A 29 13.04 11.78 -2.16
C ASP A 29 11.56 11.96 -1.82
N TYR A 30 10.76 12.47 -2.76
CA TYR A 30 9.30 12.51 -2.65
C TYR A 30 8.64 11.29 -3.30
N VAL A 31 7.52 10.89 -2.70
CA VAL A 31 6.60 9.87 -3.21
C VAL A 31 5.23 10.50 -3.44
N ILE A 32 4.46 9.94 -4.37
CA ILE A 32 3.08 10.36 -4.59
C ILE A 32 2.16 9.48 -3.73
N ASP A 33 1.35 10.11 -2.88
CA ASP A 33 0.34 9.46 -2.05
C ASP A 33 -1.06 9.80 -2.55
N HIS A 34 -1.92 8.78 -2.62
CA HIS A 34 -3.33 8.93 -2.95
C HIS A 34 -4.12 9.29 -1.70
N ILE A 35 -4.55 10.55 -1.59
CA ILE A 35 -5.43 10.98 -0.48
C ILE A 35 -6.78 10.24 -0.52
N CYS A 36 -7.25 9.91 -1.73
CA CYS A 36 -8.49 9.17 -1.96
C CYS A 36 -8.41 7.67 -1.67
N ARG A 37 -7.21 7.11 -1.40
CA ARG A 37 -6.96 5.66 -1.20
C ARG A 37 -7.36 4.75 -2.37
N VAL A 38 -7.63 5.31 -3.55
CA VAL A 38 -7.90 4.57 -4.79
C VAL A 38 -6.62 4.50 -5.62
N HIS A 39 -6.02 3.30 -5.71
CA HIS A 39 -4.68 3.09 -6.30
C HIS A 39 -4.63 3.37 -7.82
N ASP A 40 -5.76 3.17 -8.51
CA ASP A 40 -5.90 3.43 -9.94
C ASP A 40 -6.29 4.89 -10.27
N CYS A 41 -6.51 5.74 -9.25
CA CYS A 41 -6.86 7.14 -9.46
C CYS A 41 -5.65 7.93 -9.99
N VAL A 42 -5.90 8.74 -11.03
CA VAL A 42 -4.90 9.61 -11.66
C VAL A 42 -5.23 11.10 -11.55
N ASN A 43 -6.40 11.48 -11.00
CA ASN A 43 -6.75 12.90 -10.81
C ASN A 43 -5.69 13.58 -9.91
N PRO A 44 -4.95 14.62 -10.40
CA PRO A 44 -3.95 15.33 -9.62
C PRO A 44 -4.46 15.88 -8.28
N GLU A 45 -5.72 16.30 -8.20
CA GLU A 45 -6.32 16.82 -6.96
C GLU A 45 -6.44 15.75 -5.87
N HIS A 46 -6.39 14.46 -6.26
CA HIS A 46 -6.38 13.33 -5.35
C HIS A 46 -4.97 12.77 -5.07
N LEU A 47 -3.93 13.49 -5.50
CA LEU A 47 -2.53 13.12 -5.33
C LEU A 47 -1.80 14.19 -4.54
N ARG A 48 -0.86 13.77 -3.70
CA ARG A 48 0.07 14.69 -3.02
C ARG A 48 1.49 14.17 -3.09
N ALA A 49 2.43 15.06 -3.33
CA ALA A 49 3.85 14.77 -3.14
C ALA A 49 4.19 14.90 -1.65
N ILE A 50 4.66 13.82 -1.03
CA ILE A 50 5.11 13.79 0.36
C ILE A 50 6.49 13.18 0.45
N THR A 51 7.22 13.50 1.51
CA THR A 51 8.51 12.86 1.78
C THR A 51 8.31 11.40 2.23
N ARG A 52 9.36 10.59 2.07
CA ARG A 52 9.36 9.21 2.60
C ARG A 52 9.11 9.17 4.12
N SER A 53 9.62 10.15 4.88
CA SER A 53 9.37 10.26 6.33
C SER A 53 7.89 10.49 6.63
N GLN A 54 7.27 11.47 5.96
CA GLN A 54 5.84 11.74 6.11
C GLN A 54 4.97 10.52 5.80
N ASN A 55 5.33 9.76 4.75
CA ASN A 55 4.65 8.51 4.44
C ASN A 55 4.84 7.43 5.52
N ALA A 56 6.04 7.34 6.12
CA ALA A 56 6.31 6.42 7.21
C ALA A 56 5.50 6.78 8.45
N ASP A 57 5.45 8.06 8.82
CA ASP A 57 4.66 8.57 9.95
C ASP A 57 3.18 8.31 9.75
N ALA A 58 2.68 8.60 8.54
CA ALA A 58 1.30 8.30 8.15
C ALA A 58 0.96 6.80 8.26
N ASN A 59 1.94 5.89 8.09
CA ASN A 59 1.73 4.46 8.32
C ASN A 59 1.78 4.08 9.81
N ARG A 60 2.60 4.76 10.62
CA ARG A 60 2.72 4.51 12.08
C ARG A 60 1.45 4.90 12.84
N ILE A 61 0.78 5.97 12.42
CA ILE A 61 -0.45 6.46 13.07
C ILE A 61 -1.71 5.66 12.70
N LYS A 62 -1.66 4.80 11.68
CA LYS A 62 -2.81 4.00 11.28
C LYS A 62 -3.27 3.13 12.44
N THR A 63 -4.57 3.19 12.72
CA THR A 63 -5.25 2.35 13.71
C THR A 63 -5.73 1.02 13.12
N HIS A 64 -5.74 0.88 11.80
CA HIS A 64 -6.20 -0.32 11.11
C HIS A 64 -5.27 -0.69 9.95
N CYS A 65 -5.12 -1.99 9.70
CA CYS A 65 -4.39 -2.50 8.54
C CYS A 65 -5.21 -2.31 7.24
N PRO A 66 -4.62 -2.50 6.04
CA PRO A 66 -5.31 -2.32 4.77
C PRO A 66 -6.55 -3.22 4.55
N ARG A 67 -6.71 -4.29 5.34
CA ARG A 67 -7.89 -5.17 5.32
C ARG A 67 -8.94 -4.80 6.39
N GLY A 68 -8.72 -3.72 7.13
CA GLY A 68 -9.67 -3.24 8.15
C GLY A 68 -9.51 -3.86 9.54
N HIS A 69 -8.51 -4.69 9.80
CA HIS A 69 -8.28 -5.17 11.17
C HIS A 69 -7.55 -4.13 12.02
N ALA A 70 -8.00 -3.91 13.26
CA ALA A 70 -7.41 -2.97 14.21
C ALA A 70 -5.94 -3.30 14.54
N TYR A 71 -5.13 -2.27 14.76
CA TYR A 71 -3.79 -2.37 15.31
C TYR A 71 -3.85 -2.21 16.84
N ASP A 72 -4.27 -3.26 17.53
CA ASP A 72 -4.29 -3.38 18.99
C ASP A 72 -3.24 -4.40 19.49
N GLU A 73 -3.15 -4.63 20.79
CA GLU A 73 -2.23 -5.60 21.39
C GLU A 73 -2.43 -7.02 20.86
N LYS A 74 -3.69 -7.42 20.62
CA LYS A 74 -4.05 -8.78 20.17
C LYS A 74 -3.72 -9.00 18.71
N ASN A 75 -3.76 -7.96 17.88
CA ASN A 75 -3.67 -8.07 16.44
C ASN A 75 -2.42 -7.41 15.83
N THR A 76 -1.56 -6.79 16.65
CA THR A 76 -0.31 -6.15 16.21
C THR A 76 0.93 -6.86 16.70
N TYR A 77 1.84 -7.22 15.80
CA TYR A 77 3.20 -7.66 16.13
C TYR A 77 4.23 -6.88 15.32
N ILE A 78 5.47 -6.83 15.82
CA ILE A 78 6.63 -6.28 15.12
C ILE A 78 7.46 -7.46 14.60
N ASP A 79 7.84 -7.43 13.32
CA ASP A 79 8.71 -8.46 12.73
C ASP A 79 10.21 -8.19 13.00
N GLY A 80 11.08 -9.08 12.54
CA GLY A 80 12.53 -8.95 12.72
C GLY A 80 13.13 -7.71 12.05
N ASP A 81 12.44 -7.14 11.07
CA ASP A 81 12.85 -5.92 10.35
C ASP A 81 12.30 -4.65 11.02
N GLY A 82 11.63 -4.78 12.18
CA GLY A 82 11.00 -3.67 12.88
C GLY A 82 9.67 -3.21 12.25
N GLY A 83 9.13 -3.95 11.30
CA GLY A 83 7.88 -3.66 10.60
C GLY A 83 6.64 -4.04 11.41
N ARG A 84 5.67 -3.13 11.50
CA ARG A 84 4.35 -3.42 12.10
C ARG A 84 3.53 -4.34 11.19
N ARG A 85 3.11 -5.48 11.70
CA ARG A 85 2.32 -6.49 10.99
C ARG A 85 1.01 -6.80 11.71
N CYS A 86 0.02 -7.21 10.93
CA CYS A 86 -1.30 -7.61 11.43
C CYS A 86 -1.37 -9.13 11.59
N ARG A 87 -1.66 -9.62 12.80
CA ARG A 87 -1.75 -11.06 13.11
C ARG A 87 -2.85 -11.75 12.34
N SER A 88 -4.04 -11.16 12.23
CA SER A 88 -5.14 -11.71 11.41
C SER A 88 -4.74 -11.85 9.94
N CYS A 89 -4.07 -10.85 9.36
CA CYS A 89 -3.53 -10.94 8.00
C CYS A 89 -2.41 -11.98 7.86
N SER A 90 -1.64 -12.25 8.92
CA SER A 90 -0.63 -13.32 8.93
C SER A 90 -1.30 -14.68 8.89
N ARG A 91 -2.26 -14.93 9.81
CA ARG A 91 -3.01 -16.19 9.88
C ARG A 91 -3.74 -16.52 8.57
N LEU A 92 -4.33 -15.52 7.92
CA LEU A 92 -4.98 -15.69 6.62
C LEU A 92 -3.97 -16.12 5.54
N ARG A 93 -2.78 -15.50 5.50
CA ARG A 93 -1.73 -15.90 4.55
C ARG A 93 -1.21 -17.31 4.82
N ASP A 94 -1.03 -17.69 6.08
CA ASP A 94 -0.60 -19.02 6.46
C ASP A 94 -1.63 -20.09 6.07
N ARG A 95 -2.92 -19.82 6.28
CA ARG A 95 -4.02 -20.70 5.84
C ARG A 95 -4.00 -20.88 4.33
N ASN A 96 -4.01 -19.78 3.57
CA ASN A 96 -4.01 -19.84 2.10
C ASN A 96 -2.78 -20.58 1.55
N ARG A 97 -1.59 -20.38 2.16
CA ARG A 97 -0.38 -21.12 1.78
C ARG A 97 -0.54 -22.61 2.00
N ARG A 98 -1.09 -23.02 3.15
CA ARG A 98 -1.35 -24.45 3.45
C ARG A 98 -2.36 -25.04 2.48
N GLU A 99 -3.45 -24.34 2.19
CA GLU A 99 -4.45 -24.79 1.21
C GLU A 99 -3.82 -24.99 -0.17
N LEU A 100 -3.04 -24.04 -0.67
CA LEU A 100 -2.35 -24.16 -1.96
C LEU A 100 -1.31 -25.31 -2.00
N MET A 101 -0.70 -25.64 -0.86
CA MET A 101 0.24 -26.77 -0.75
C MET A 101 -0.46 -28.14 -0.67
N HIS A 102 -1.71 -28.19 -0.19
CA HIS A 102 -2.48 -29.43 0.00
C HIS A 102 -3.57 -29.65 -1.07
N SER A 103 -3.80 -28.68 -1.97
CA SER A 103 -4.59 -28.91 -3.17
C SER A 103 -3.81 -29.86 -4.09
N PRO A 104 -4.31 -31.08 -4.37
CA PRO A 104 -3.75 -31.88 -5.46
C PRO A 104 -3.89 -31.04 -6.73
N GLY A 105 -2.82 -30.98 -7.53
CA GLY A 105 -2.83 -30.30 -8.82
C GLY A 105 -3.95 -30.83 -9.73
N PRO A 106 -4.29 -30.10 -10.81
CA PRO A 106 -5.32 -30.56 -11.75
C PRO A 106 -5.06 -31.97 -12.28
#